data_AF-F8A2F1-F1
#
_entry.id   AF-F8A2F1-F1
#
_cell.length_a   1.000
_cell.length_b   1.000
_cell.length_c   1.000
_cell.angle_alpha   90.00
_cell.angle_beta   90.00
_cell.angle_gamma   90.00
#
_symmetry.space_group_name_H-M   'P 1'
#
loop_
_entity.id
_entity.type
_entity.pdbx_description
1 polymer ?
#
loop_
_entity_poly.entity_id
_entity_poly.type
_entity_poly.pdbx_seq_one_letter_code
_entity_poly.pdbx_strand_id
1 'polypeptide(L)'
;MPAPTGSSLTVPGSPATPGPANGFKKYFADLWTYIDGLISGIFPLGSGTWVAYTPTTNITLSAPGGGGSITGRYTQIGKTIRGRVDFTLGSGFVFPSDPQISVPVTALSARIDASGTCRPAGSAEYVLTASSLNASTFRPRSPGTAGLLTSLSASVPAAWAAGGWGWLEFEYEIP
;
A
#
# COMPACT_ATOMS: atom_id res chain seq x y z
N MET A 1 25.37 15.43 14.13
CA MET A 1 24.22 14.63 13.66
C MET A 1 24.76 13.26 13.24
N PRO A 2 24.30 12.14 13.78
CA PRO A 2 24.75 10.83 13.33
C PRO A 2 24.17 10.54 11.94
N ALA A 3 24.98 9.98 11.05
CA ALA A 3 24.53 9.56 9.72
C ALA A 3 23.45 8.46 9.84
N PRO A 4 22.46 8.41 8.93
CA PRO A 4 21.53 7.30 8.89
C PRO A 4 22.31 6.02 8.58
N THR A 5 22.32 5.08 9.51
CA THR A 5 22.84 3.73 9.29
C THR A 5 22.03 3.10 8.18
N GLY A 6 22.64 2.93 7.00
CA GLY A 6 22.03 2.18 5.92
C GLY A 6 21.71 0.79 6.44
N SER A 7 20.43 0.41 6.38
CA SER A 7 20.01 -0.96 6.63
C SER A 7 20.69 -1.83 5.59
N SER A 8 21.76 -2.53 5.98
CA SER A 8 22.43 -3.47 5.07
C SER A 8 21.44 -4.57 4.76
N LEU A 9 21.02 -4.64 3.49
CA LEU A 9 20.25 -5.75 2.95
C LEU A 9 21.07 -7.02 3.20
N THR A 10 20.65 -7.83 4.17
CA THR A 10 21.30 -9.10 4.44
C THR A 10 20.77 -10.09 3.40
N VAL A 11 21.51 -10.23 2.30
CA VAL A 11 21.23 -11.26 1.29
C VAL A 11 21.54 -12.61 1.93
N PRO A 12 20.59 -13.55 2.02
CA PRO A 12 20.89 -14.90 2.50
C PRO A 12 22.01 -15.51 1.66
N GLY A 13 22.93 -16.26 2.27
CA GLY A 13 23.96 -16.97 1.52
C GLY A 13 23.33 -18.03 0.59
N SER A 14 23.90 -18.23 -0.60
CA SER A 14 23.44 -19.28 -1.51
C SER A 14 23.54 -20.66 -0.86
N PRO A 15 22.56 -21.57 -1.05
CA PRO A 15 22.63 -22.92 -0.51
C PRO A 15 23.88 -23.67 -1.01
N ALA A 16 24.55 -24.40 -0.13
CA ALA A 16 25.67 -25.26 -0.50
C ALA A 16 25.21 -26.46 -1.36
N THR A 17 26.05 -26.89 -2.31
CA THR A 17 25.77 -28.02 -3.18
C THR A 17 25.63 -29.32 -2.37
N PRO A 18 24.56 -30.10 -2.56
CA PRO A 18 24.26 -31.26 -1.72
C PRO A 18 25.16 -32.49 -1.95
N GLY A 19 25.45 -33.22 -0.87
CA GLY A 19 26.01 -34.58 -0.89
C GLY A 19 24.93 -35.69 -0.98
N PRO A 20 25.31 -36.94 -1.32
CA PRO A 20 24.42 -37.95 -1.90
C PRO A 20 23.33 -38.56 -1.00
N ALA A 21 23.34 -38.36 0.33
CA ALA A 21 22.47 -39.14 1.22
C ALA A 21 21.11 -38.48 1.56
N ASN A 22 21.00 -37.15 1.53
CA ASN A 22 19.75 -36.41 1.84
C ASN A 22 19.67 -35.08 1.08
N GLY A 23 20.54 -34.93 0.10
CA GLY A 23 20.96 -33.63 -0.39
C GLY A 23 19.97 -32.97 -1.34
N PHE A 24 19.35 -33.71 -2.25
CA PHE A 24 18.46 -33.11 -3.24
C PHE A 24 17.18 -32.50 -2.63
N LYS A 25 16.46 -33.22 -1.76
CA LYS A 25 15.26 -32.68 -1.10
C LYS A 25 15.58 -31.47 -0.21
N LYS A 26 16.66 -31.57 0.57
CA LYS A 26 17.11 -30.47 1.43
C LYS A 26 17.57 -29.26 0.60
N TYR A 27 18.31 -29.49 -0.48
CA TYR A 27 18.75 -28.45 -1.39
C TYR A 27 17.58 -27.73 -2.05
N PHE A 28 16.54 -28.45 -2.52
CA PHE A 28 15.36 -27.80 -3.07
C PHE A 28 14.59 -26.99 -2.02
N ALA A 29 14.49 -27.45 -0.77
CA ALA A 29 13.88 -26.68 0.32
C ALA A 29 14.68 -25.41 0.68
N ASP A 30 16.01 -25.53 0.75
CA ASP A 30 16.92 -24.42 1.02
C ASP A 30 16.94 -23.42 -0.16
N LEU A 31 16.92 -23.93 -1.41
CA LEU A 31 16.82 -23.14 -2.63
C LEU A 31 15.49 -22.40 -2.70
N TRP A 32 14.39 -23.05 -2.34
CA TRP A 32 13.08 -22.41 -2.29
C TRP A 32 13.06 -21.27 -1.27
N THR A 33 13.60 -21.50 -0.07
CA THR A 33 13.73 -20.47 0.97
C THR A 33 14.64 -19.31 0.53
N TYR A 34 15.74 -19.61 -0.18
CA TYR A 34 16.66 -18.62 -0.74
C TYR A 34 15.98 -17.77 -1.83
N ILE A 35 15.22 -18.41 -2.73
CA ILE A 35 14.44 -17.74 -3.77
C ILE A 35 13.35 -16.86 -3.13
N ASP A 36 12.64 -17.34 -2.11
CA ASP A 36 11.64 -16.54 -1.39
C ASP A 36 12.27 -15.31 -0.72
N GLY A 37 13.46 -15.46 -0.12
CA GLY A 37 14.23 -14.36 0.45
C GLY A 37 14.71 -13.35 -0.61
N LEU A 38 15.17 -13.82 -1.77
CA LEU A 38 15.57 -12.96 -2.90
C LEU A 38 14.36 -12.23 -3.50
N ILE A 39 13.25 -12.93 -3.72
CA ILE A 39 12.01 -12.33 -4.26
C ILE A 39 11.49 -11.30 -3.27
N SER A 40 11.53 -11.55 -1.97
CA SER A 40 11.14 -10.56 -0.96
C SER A 40 12.03 -9.31 -0.93
N GLY A 41 13.31 -9.45 -1.32
CA GLY A 41 14.27 -8.34 -1.39
C GLY A 41 14.26 -7.57 -2.72
N ILE A 42 13.87 -8.22 -3.83
CA ILE A 42 13.86 -7.65 -5.19
C ILE A 42 12.44 -7.17 -5.58
N PHE A 43 11.41 -7.86 -5.12
CA PHE A 43 10.00 -7.53 -5.33
C PHE A 43 9.35 -7.25 -3.97
N PRO A 44 9.23 -5.96 -3.56
CA PRO A 44 8.68 -5.60 -2.25
C PRO A 44 7.22 -6.03 -2.03
N LEU A 45 6.54 -6.55 -3.06
CA LEU A 45 5.16 -7.06 -3.05
C LEU A 45 5.04 -8.61 -3.07
N GLY A 46 6.16 -9.35 -3.07
CA GLY A 46 6.20 -10.71 -3.65
C GLY A 46 6.20 -11.94 -2.73
N SER A 47 6.27 -11.83 -1.40
CA SER A 47 6.58 -13.01 -0.55
C SER A 47 5.46 -13.49 0.39
N GLY A 48 4.21 -13.02 0.24
CA GLY A 48 3.11 -13.54 1.05
C GLY A 48 1.77 -13.62 0.32
N THR A 49 0.86 -14.45 0.84
CA THR A 49 -0.48 -14.62 0.28
C THR A 49 -1.28 -13.33 0.47
N TRP A 50 -1.72 -12.74 -0.64
CA TRP A 50 -2.54 -11.52 -0.61
C TRP A 50 -3.95 -11.84 -0.14
N VAL A 51 -4.36 -11.19 0.94
CA VAL A 51 -5.70 -11.26 1.52
C VAL A 51 -6.48 -10.03 1.10
N ALA A 52 -7.66 -10.24 0.51
CA ALA A 52 -8.58 -9.14 0.21
C ALA A 52 -9.20 -8.59 1.50
N TYR A 53 -9.38 -7.27 1.55
CA TYR A 53 -10.13 -6.62 2.62
C TYR A 53 -10.95 -5.46 2.04
N THR A 54 -11.97 -5.04 2.78
CA THR A 54 -12.81 -3.88 2.40
C THR A 54 -12.40 -2.69 3.26
N PRO A 55 -11.67 -1.70 2.71
CA PRO A 55 -11.36 -0.49 3.46
C PRO A 55 -12.65 0.25 3.78
N THR A 56 -12.78 0.68 5.03
CA THR A 56 -13.79 1.68 5.39
C THR A 56 -13.29 3.04 4.96
N THR A 57 -14.20 3.87 4.48
CA THR A 57 -13.92 5.25 4.08
C THR A 57 -15.15 6.12 4.28
N ASN A 58 -14.92 7.41 4.50
CA ASN A 58 -15.94 8.44 4.48
C ASN A 58 -16.13 9.08 3.09
N ILE A 59 -15.42 8.60 2.07
CA ILE A 59 -15.71 8.94 0.67
C ILE A 59 -17.02 8.24 0.28
N THR A 60 -18.00 9.02 -0.17
CA THR A 60 -19.22 8.42 -0.72
C THR A 60 -18.92 7.99 -2.14
N LEU A 61 -19.02 6.69 -2.42
CA LEU A 61 -18.74 6.11 -3.75
C LEU A 61 -19.99 5.59 -4.44
N SER A 62 -21.12 5.49 -3.74
CA SER A 62 -22.35 4.91 -4.25
C SER A 62 -23.33 5.98 -4.72
N ALA A 63 -23.68 5.92 -6.01
CA ALA A 63 -24.97 6.37 -6.54
C ALA A 63 -25.65 5.19 -7.27
N PRO A 64 -26.99 5.11 -7.28
CA PRO A 64 -27.70 4.09 -8.05
C PRO A 64 -27.31 4.16 -9.55
N GLY A 65 -26.82 3.04 -10.10
CA GLY A 65 -26.61 2.89 -11.55
C GLY A 65 -25.26 3.32 -12.13
N GLY A 66 -24.28 3.72 -11.30
CA GLY A 66 -22.95 4.11 -11.83
C GLY A 66 -21.84 4.26 -10.78
N GLY A 67 -21.96 3.59 -9.64
CA GLY A 67 -21.09 3.79 -8.48
C GLY A 67 -19.59 3.50 -8.71
N GLY A 68 -18.77 4.13 -7.86
CA GLY A 68 -17.35 3.87 -7.73
C GLY A 68 -17.05 2.68 -6.82
N SER A 69 -15.77 2.37 -6.64
CA SER A 69 -15.29 1.26 -5.82
C SER A 69 -14.10 1.68 -4.96
N ILE A 70 -13.99 1.09 -3.78
CA ILE A 70 -12.76 1.07 -2.99
C ILE A 70 -12.49 -0.37 -2.59
N THR A 71 -11.29 -0.85 -2.92
CA THR A 71 -10.89 -2.23 -2.69
C THR A 71 -9.52 -2.26 -2.04
N GLY A 72 -9.33 -3.17 -1.10
CA GLY A 72 -8.08 -3.34 -0.38
C GLY A 72 -7.54 -4.75 -0.56
N ARG A 73 -6.22 -4.86 -0.54
CA ARG A 73 -5.53 -6.14 -0.35
C ARG A 73 -4.28 -5.94 0.49
N TYR A 74 -3.89 -6.95 1.26
CA TYR A 74 -2.70 -6.89 2.08
C TYR A 74 -2.02 -8.25 2.20
N THR A 75 -0.78 -8.24 2.63
CA THR A 75 -0.02 -9.42 3.05
C THR A 75 0.64 -9.12 4.38
N GLN A 76 0.81 -10.15 5.20
CA GLN A 76 1.52 -10.07 6.46
C GLN A 76 2.81 -10.89 6.38
N ILE A 77 3.94 -10.26 6.70
CA ILE A 77 5.25 -10.89 6.76
C ILE A 77 5.79 -10.66 8.18
N GLY A 78 5.73 -11.69 9.02
CA GLY A 78 6.04 -11.55 10.45
C GLY A 78 5.09 -10.54 11.12
N LYS A 79 5.65 -9.44 11.63
CA LYS A 79 4.89 -8.33 12.25
C LYS A 79 4.61 -7.17 11.30
N THR A 80 5.07 -7.25 10.05
CA THR A 80 4.90 -6.18 9.07
C THR A 80 3.68 -6.47 8.21
N ILE A 81 2.78 -5.51 8.12
CA ILE A 81 1.70 -5.48 7.13
C ILE A 81 2.15 -4.61 5.97
N ARG A 82 2.02 -5.16 4.77
CA ARG A 82 2.07 -4.40 3.51
C ARG A 82 0.75 -4.52 2.82
N GLY A 83 0.22 -3.44 2.28
CA GLY A 83 -1.01 -3.53 1.53
C GLY A 83 -1.18 -2.44 0.49
N ARG A 84 -2.29 -2.53 -0.21
CA ARG A 84 -2.69 -1.60 -1.25
C ARG A 84 -4.18 -1.34 -1.14
N VAL A 85 -4.57 -0.08 -1.32
CA VAL A 85 -5.94 0.35 -1.56
C VAL A 85 -6.02 0.92 -2.95
N ASP A 86 -7.00 0.48 -3.72
CA ASP A 86 -7.35 1.02 -5.02
C ASP A 86 -8.74 1.66 -4.91
N PHE A 87 -8.93 2.83 -5.51
CA PHE A 87 -10.23 3.46 -5.62
C PHE A 87 -10.50 3.94 -7.05
N THR A 88 -11.76 3.85 -7.45
CA THR A 88 -12.30 4.38 -8.71
C THR A 88 -13.57 5.15 -8.40
N LEU A 89 -13.69 6.34 -8.95
CA LEU A 89 -14.86 7.19 -8.75
C LEU A 89 -15.90 6.92 -9.83
N GLY A 90 -17.11 6.62 -9.39
CA GLY A 90 -18.28 6.52 -10.27
C GLY A 90 -19.04 7.84 -10.36
N SER A 91 -20.26 7.81 -10.90
CA SER A 91 -21.17 8.94 -10.80
C SER A 91 -21.66 9.16 -9.36
N GLY A 92 -21.90 10.42 -8.99
CA GLY A 92 -22.43 10.79 -7.67
C GLY A 92 -21.49 10.59 -6.47
N PHE A 93 -20.19 10.42 -6.71
CA PHE A 93 -19.22 10.39 -5.62
C PHE A 93 -19.20 11.73 -4.88
N VAL A 94 -18.87 11.69 -3.58
CA VAL A 94 -18.64 12.89 -2.77
C VAL A 94 -17.34 12.72 -2.00
N PHE A 95 -16.39 13.63 -2.23
CA PHE A 95 -15.21 13.76 -1.38
C PHE A 95 -15.54 14.63 -0.17
N PRO A 96 -15.29 14.14 1.06
CA PRO A 96 -15.27 15.01 2.23
C PRO A 96 -14.05 15.95 2.16
N SER A 97 -14.03 16.96 3.02
CA SER A 97 -12.85 17.83 3.20
C SER A 97 -11.64 17.08 3.78
N ASP A 98 -11.88 15.90 4.35
CA ASP A 98 -10.88 15.06 4.98
C ASP A 98 -11.18 13.56 4.73
N PRO A 99 -10.77 12.99 3.59
CA PRO A 99 -10.98 11.59 3.32
C PRO A 99 -10.08 10.72 4.20
N GLN A 100 -10.67 9.67 4.75
CA GLN A 100 -10.01 8.69 5.61
C GLN A 100 -10.19 7.30 5.01
N ILE A 101 -9.17 6.47 5.13
CA ILE A 101 -9.16 5.10 4.65
C ILE A 101 -8.61 4.21 5.76
N SER A 102 -9.30 3.13 6.09
CA SER A 102 -8.85 2.20 7.12
C SER A 102 -7.83 1.19 6.62
N VAL A 103 -6.97 0.74 7.52
CA VAL A 103 -6.08 -0.41 7.33
C VAL A 103 -6.74 -1.72 7.81
N PRO A 104 -6.31 -2.90 7.31
CA PRO A 104 -6.96 -4.18 7.62
C PRO A 104 -6.75 -4.65 9.06
N VAL A 105 -5.63 -4.27 9.68
CA VAL A 105 -5.25 -4.64 11.04
C VAL A 105 -4.79 -3.39 11.77
N THR A 106 -5.14 -3.22 13.04
CA THR A 106 -4.67 -2.07 13.83
C THR A 106 -3.15 -2.11 13.99
N ALA A 107 -2.49 -1.03 13.61
CA ALA A 107 -1.06 -0.86 13.73
C ALA A 107 -0.60 -0.76 15.20
N LEU A 108 0.65 -1.15 15.46
CA LEU A 108 1.33 -1.01 16.74
C LEU A 108 1.46 0.46 17.17
N SER A 109 1.59 1.36 16.20
CA SER A 109 1.67 2.80 16.42
C SER A 109 0.78 3.55 15.44
N ALA A 110 0.53 4.83 15.70
CA ALA A 110 -0.16 5.72 14.76
C ALA A 110 0.71 6.10 13.55
N ARG A 111 1.67 5.26 13.14
CA ARG A 111 2.51 5.45 11.96
C ARG A 111 2.19 4.36 10.92
N ILE A 112 1.56 4.81 9.85
CA ILE A 112 1.25 4.07 8.63
C ILE A 112 1.86 4.89 7.50
N ASP A 113 2.93 4.38 6.91
CA ASP A 113 3.58 5.02 5.77
C ASP A 113 2.83 4.57 4.51
N ALA A 114 2.28 5.52 3.74
CA ALA A 114 1.58 5.19 2.50
C ALA A 114 1.85 6.18 1.37
N SER A 115 1.98 5.65 0.16
CA SER A 115 2.22 6.42 -1.06
C SER A 115 1.67 5.70 -2.30
N GLY A 116 1.49 6.45 -3.37
CA GLY A 116 0.99 5.93 -4.63
C GLY A 116 0.68 7.05 -5.60
N THR A 117 -0.28 6.81 -6.48
CA THR A 117 -0.66 7.79 -7.50
C THR A 117 -2.17 7.88 -7.65
N CYS A 118 -2.61 9.00 -8.22
CA CYS A 118 -4.00 9.24 -8.50
C CYS A 118 -4.16 10.06 -9.78
N ARG A 119 -5.30 9.92 -10.43
CA ARG A 119 -5.62 10.61 -11.67
C ARG A 119 -7.09 11.02 -11.66
N PRO A 120 -7.39 12.32 -11.49
CA PRO A 120 -8.70 12.86 -11.79
C PRO A 120 -9.04 12.61 -13.26
N ALA A 121 -10.31 12.34 -13.57
CA ALA A 121 -10.72 12.02 -14.94
C ALA A 121 -10.32 13.16 -15.90
N GLY A 122 -9.74 12.79 -17.04
CA GLY A 122 -9.27 13.76 -18.04
C GLY A 122 -8.09 14.64 -17.63
N SER A 123 -7.49 14.40 -16.46
CA SER A 123 -6.35 15.17 -15.93
C SER A 123 -5.04 14.38 -16.01
N ALA A 124 -3.93 15.03 -15.63
CA ALA A 124 -2.63 14.40 -15.42
C ALA A 124 -2.66 13.44 -14.22
N GLU A 125 -1.64 12.59 -14.13
CA GLU A 125 -1.39 11.77 -12.96
C GLU A 125 -0.64 12.59 -11.89
N TYR A 126 -1.00 12.37 -10.62
CA TYR A 126 -0.45 13.08 -9.48
C TYR A 126 0.04 12.08 -8.44
N VAL A 127 1.10 12.47 -7.73
CA VAL A 127 1.57 11.74 -6.55
C VAL A 127 0.51 11.82 -5.45
N LEU A 128 0.22 10.68 -4.85
CA LEU A 128 -0.62 10.54 -3.68
C LEU A 128 0.26 10.05 -2.52
N THR A 129 0.20 10.71 -1.38
CA THR A 129 0.81 10.27 -0.13
C THR A 129 -0.28 10.10 0.91
N ALA A 130 0.06 9.64 2.11
CA ALA A 130 -0.86 9.71 3.23
C ALA A 130 -0.19 10.25 4.49
N SER A 131 -1.00 10.85 5.35
CA SER A 131 -0.63 11.09 6.75
C SER A 131 -1.46 10.18 7.64
N SER A 132 -0.82 9.48 8.56
CA SER A 132 -1.51 8.65 9.55
C SER A 132 -2.35 9.51 10.48
N LEU A 133 -3.57 9.06 10.80
CA LEU A 133 -4.45 9.75 11.74
C LEU A 133 -4.47 9.05 13.09
N ASN A 134 -4.46 7.73 13.06
CA ASN A 134 -4.38 6.85 14.22
C ASN A 134 -3.84 5.48 13.75
N ALA A 135 -3.86 4.50 14.63
CA ALA A 135 -3.37 3.15 14.34
C ALA A 135 -4.25 2.37 13.33
N SER A 136 -5.44 2.85 12.97
CA SER A 136 -6.38 2.12 12.13
C SER A 136 -6.76 2.86 10.84
N THR A 137 -6.33 4.10 10.65
CA THR A 137 -6.70 4.93 9.50
C THR A 137 -5.60 5.90 9.10
N PHE A 138 -5.56 6.20 7.80
CA PHE A 138 -4.74 7.26 7.22
C PHE A 138 -5.58 8.18 6.34
N ARG A 139 -5.04 9.37 6.09
CA ARG A 139 -5.61 10.41 5.25
C ARG A 139 -4.80 10.57 3.96
N PRO A 140 -5.39 10.31 2.77
CA PRO A 140 -4.74 10.61 1.50
C PRO A 140 -4.46 12.10 1.33
N ARG A 141 -3.28 12.42 0.80
CA ARG A 141 -2.83 13.78 0.51
C ARG A 141 -2.21 13.85 -0.87
N SER A 142 -2.39 14.97 -1.54
CA SER A 142 -1.77 15.25 -2.84
C SER A 142 -1.29 16.69 -2.88
N PRO A 143 -0.44 17.06 -3.85
CA PRO A 143 -0.05 18.45 -4.05
C PRO A 143 -1.28 19.35 -4.30
N GLY A 144 -1.36 20.46 -3.56
CA GLY A 144 -2.34 21.52 -3.79
C GLY A 144 -1.81 22.65 -4.68
N THR A 145 -2.51 23.80 -4.68
CA THR A 145 -2.24 24.96 -5.56
C THR A 145 -0.83 25.55 -5.46
N ALA A 146 -0.09 25.28 -4.39
CA ALA A 146 1.29 25.74 -4.18
C ALA A 146 2.33 24.59 -4.15
N GLY A 147 1.96 23.38 -4.62
CA GLY A 147 2.80 22.19 -4.54
C GLY A 147 2.93 21.58 -3.13
N LEU A 148 2.37 22.24 -2.11
CA LEU A 148 2.30 21.71 -0.75
C LEU A 148 1.33 20.53 -0.67
N LEU A 149 1.70 19.48 0.06
CA LEU A 149 0.81 18.37 0.34
C LEU A 149 -0.39 18.87 1.17
N THR A 150 -1.59 18.63 0.69
CA THR A 150 -2.85 18.94 1.38
C THR A 150 -3.78 17.74 1.34
N SER A 151 -4.82 17.74 2.17
CA SER A 151 -5.84 16.69 2.15
C SER A 151 -6.44 16.56 0.75
N LEU A 152 -6.58 15.33 0.28
CA LEU A 152 -7.35 15.06 -0.93
C LEU A 152 -8.78 15.59 -0.74
N SER A 153 -9.36 16.21 -1.77
CA SER A 153 -10.72 16.77 -1.71
C SER A 153 -11.33 16.85 -3.10
N ALA A 154 -12.56 17.34 -3.23
CA ALA A 154 -13.25 17.46 -4.52
C ALA A 154 -12.49 18.29 -5.57
N SER A 155 -11.59 19.19 -5.15
CA SER A 155 -10.81 20.07 -6.04
C SER A 155 -9.30 19.89 -5.95
N VAL A 156 -8.82 18.90 -5.20
CA VAL A 156 -7.38 18.64 -5.01
C VAL A 156 -7.09 17.17 -5.37
N PRO A 157 -6.07 16.88 -6.20
CA PRO A 157 -5.11 17.81 -6.82
C PRO A 157 -5.67 18.58 -8.02
N ALA A 158 -6.80 18.13 -8.57
CA ALA A 158 -7.61 18.82 -9.55
C ALA A 158 -9.10 18.50 -9.30
N ALA A 159 -10.00 19.06 -10.11
CA ALA A 159 -11.42 18.72 -10.04
C ALA A 159 -11.62 17.23 -10.36
N TRP A 160 -12.27 16.51 -9.44
CA TRP A 160 -12.61 15.11 -9.65
C TRP A 160 -13.90 14.96 -10.45
N ALA A 161 -13.96 13.90 -11.26
CA ALA A 161 -15.15 13.49 -11.99
C ALA A 161 -15.19 11.95 -12.07
N ALA A 162 -16.33 11.40 -12.50
CA ALA A 162 -16.48 9.97 -12.74
C ALA A 162 -15.40 9.44 -13.70
N GLY A 163 -14.85 8.27 -13.40
CA GLY A 163 -13.69 7.69 -14.10
C GLY A 163 -12.33 8.10 -13.51
N GLY A 164 -12.30 9.00 -12.53
CA GLY A 164 -11.09 9.26 -11.75
C GLY A 164 -10.70 8.04 -10.92
N TRP A 165 -9.41 7.84 -10.70
CA TRP A 165 -8.90 6.69 -9.96
C TRP A 165 -7.67 7.04 -9.13
N GLY A 166 -7.29 6.15 -8.23
CA GLY A 166 -6.02 6.23 -7.53
C GLY A 166 -5.75 4.97 -6.72
N TRP A 167 -4.51 4.88 -6.23
CA TRP A 167 -4.09 3.80 -5.36
C TRP A 167 -3.06 4.30 -4.35
N LEU A 168 -3.03 3.64 -3.20
CA LEU A 168 -2.07 3.85 -2.12
C LEU A 168 -1.55 2.48 -1.68
N GLU A 169 -0.25 2.31 -1.72
CA GLU A 169 0.46 1.24 -1.05
C GLU A 169 0.86 1.71 0.34
N PHE A 170 0.73 0.84 1.32
CA PHE A 170 0.99 1.15 2.72
C PHE A 170 1.81 0.07 3.42
N GLU A 171 2.58 0.47 4.42
CA GLU A 171 3.35 -0.40 5.29
C GLU A 171 3.25 0.06 6.75
N TYR A 172 3.11 -0.89 7.68
CA TYR A 172 3.16 -0.65 9.12
C TYR A 172 3.44 -1.95 9.89
N GLU A 173 3.76 -1.82 11.18
CA GLU A 173 3.92 -2.95 12.10
C GLU A 173 2.68 -3.17 12.96
N ILE A 174 2.42 -4.42 13.35
CA ILE A 174 1.36 -4.81 14.30
C ILE A 174 1.98 -5.28 15.64
N PRO A 175 1.19 -5.34 16.73
CA PRO A 175 1.65 -5.79 18.05
C PRO A 175 2.40 -7.14 18.07
#